data_AF-A0A950X9K8-F1
#
_entry.id   AF-A0A950X9K8-F1
#
_cell.length_a   1.000
_cell.length_b   1.000
_cell.length_c   1.000
_cell.angle_alpha   90.00
_cell.angle_beta   90.00
_cell.angle_gamma   90.00
#
_symmetry.space_group_name_H-M   'P 1'
#
loop_
_entity.id
_entity.type
_entity.pdbx_description
1 polymer ?
#
loop_
_entity_poly.entity_id
_entity_poly.type
_entity_poly.pdbx_seq_one_letter_code
_entity_poly.pdbx_strand_id
1 'polypeptide(L)'
;TEEGKAKSCLNNFKWGFCGAFKVLPLEDQENFDSMLAGLRAEHKPTTMTETLLVDKMAQHYWLNQRAMRLQELTMAEDLPAQAQERQFSLYLRYQTTNDRAFHKCLNDLLKLRAEQRKAQIGFESQKRQQEDHARKLSIEKRKQDVHKMDILLAEAKADHQLLLNSQLEFAQKKQMAA
;
A
#
# COMPACT_ATOMS: atom_id res chain seq x y z
N THR A 1 38.03 8.69 -23.89
CA THR A 1 38.97 7.77 -24.57
C THR A 1 38.64 6.35 -24.17
N GLU A 2 38.92 5.37 -25.03
CA GLU A 2 38.69 3.95 -24.74
C GLU A 2 39.52 3.47 -23.53
N GLU A 3 40.72 4.03 -23.32
CA GLU A 3 41.55 3.76 -22.13
C GLU A 3 40.87 4.18 -20.81
N GLY A 4 40.11 5.27 -20.81
CA GLY A 4 39.35 5.72 -19.63
C GLY A 4 38.20 4.78 -19.30
N LYS A 5 37.54 4.21 -20.32
CA LYS A 5 36.49 3.20 -20.14
C LYS A 5 37.08 1.89 -19.61
N ALA A 6 38.20 1.42 -20.16
CA ALA A 6 38.86 0.20 -19.71
C ALA A 6 39.30 0.27 -18.23
N LYS A 7 39.89 1.39 -17.80
CA LYS A 7 40.25 1.62 -16.38
C LYS A 7 39.02 1.67 -15.47
N SER A 8 37.93 2.29 -15.94
CA SER A 8 36.64 2.29 -15.22
C SER A 8 36.07 0.88 -15.08
N CYS A 9 36.13 0.07 -16.15
CA CYS A 9 35.71 -1.33 -16.13
C CYS A 9 36.58 -2.21 -15.21
N LEU A 10 37.88 -1.94 -15.10
CA LEU A 10 38.76 -2.67 -14.18
C LEU A 10 38.45 -2.36 -12.70
N ASN A 11 38.15 -1.09 -12.39
CA ASN A 11 37.72 -0.69 -11.04
C ASN A 11 36.40 -1.35 -10.64
N ASN A 12 35.51 -1.58 -11.60
CA ASN A 12 34.27 -2.30 -11.39
C ASN A 12 34.51 -3.72 -10.85
N PHE A 13 35.44 -4.46 -11.45
CA PHE A 13 35.72 -5.84 -11.05
C PHE A 13 36.47 -5.96 -9.71
N LYS A 14 37.33 -4.99 -9.38
CA LYS A 14 38.13 -5.04 -8.15
C LYS A 14 37.30 -4.86 -6.88
N TRP A 15 36.39 -3.89 -6.88
CA TRP A 15 35.67 -3.49 -5.67
C TRP A 15 34.17 -3.83 -5.67
N GLY A 16 33.67 -4.41 -6.76
CA GLY A 16 32.32 -4.98 -6.83
C GLY A 16 31.20 -3.95 -6.65
N PHE A 17 31.41 -2.72 -7.15
CA PHE A 17 30.39 -1.66 -7.09
C PHE A 17 29.38 -1.71 -8.25
N CYS A 18 29.74 -2.32 -9.38
CA CYS A 18 28.79 -2.54 -10.48
C CYS A 18 28.69 -4.05 -10.78
N GLY A 19 27.49 -4.47 -11.19
CA GLY A 19 27.15 -5.88 -11.38
C GLY A 19 26.33 -6.45 -10.23
N ALA A 20 26.26 -7.78 -10.16
CA ALA A 20 25.52 -8.46 -9.09
C ALA A 20 26.20 -8.21 -7.74
N PHE A 21 25.39 -7.87 -6.73
CA PHE A 21 25.89 -7.67 -5.38
C PHE A 21 26.54 -8.95 -4.84
N LYS A 22 27.70 -8.77 -4.21
CA LYS A 22 28.38 -9.79 -3.41
C LYS A 22 29.14 -9.11 -2.27
N VAL A 23 29.18 -9.77 -1.12
CA VAL A 23 30.13 -9.44 -0.06
C VAL A 23 31.51 -9.88 -0.53
N LEU A 24 32.52 -9.02 -0.37
CA LEU A 24 33.88 -9.36 -0.82
C LEU A 24 34.57 -10.29 0.19
N PRO A 25 35.58 -11.09 -0.22
CA PRO A 25 36.30 -11.98 0.70
C PRO A 25 37.00 -11.26 1.87
N LEU A 26 37.28 -9.96 1.72
CA LEU A 26 37.88 -9.10 2.75
C LEU A 26 36.83 -8.48 3.68
N GLU A 27 35.55 -8.77 3.46
CA GLU A 27 34.44 -8.26 4.24
C GLU A 27 33.77 -9.42 5.01
N ASP A 28 33.04 -9.06 6.06
CA ASP A 28 32.38 -10.02 6.92
C ASP A 28 30.95 -10.31 6.44
N GLN A 29 30.74 -11.54 5.95
CA GLN A 29 29.44 -12.03 5.49
C GLN A 29 28.42 -12.12 6.65
N GLU A 30 28.86 -12.52 7.86
CA GLU A 30 27.95 -12.66 9.01
C GLU A 30 27.40 -11.30 9.45
N ASN A 31 28.24 -10.26 9.39
CA ASN A 31 27.79 -8.89 9.65
C ASN A 31 26.76 -8.41 8.62
N PHE A 32 26.95 -8.73 7.34
CA PHE A 32 25.96 -8.42 6.31
C PHE A 32 24.64 -9.16 6.55
N ASP A 33 24.72 -10.46 6.86
CA ASP A 33 23.54 -11.30 7.07
C ASP A 33 22.77 -10.88 8.33
N SER A 34 23.48 -10.53 9.40
CA SER A 34 22.89 -9.99 10.64
C SER A 34 22.17 -8.67 10.41
N MET A 35 22.81 -7.75 9.66
CA MET A 35 22.20 -6.48 9.27
C MET A 35 20.95 -6.69 8.39
N LEU A 36 21.03 -7.58 7.40
CA LEU A 36 19.90 -7.93 6.54
C LEU A 36 18.75 -8.54 7.35
N ALA A 37 19.06 -9.43 8.30
CA ALA A 37 18.08 -10.01 9.20
C ALA A 37 17.42 -8.93 10.07
N GLY A 38 18.20 -7.97 10.59
CA GLY A 38 17.70 -6.82 11.32
C GLY A 38 16.71 -5.98 10.50
N LEU A 39 17.07 -5.63 9.27
CA LEU A 39 16.20 -4.87 8.35
C LEU A 39 14.91 -5.63 8.01
N ARG A 40 15.00 -6.94 7.77
CA ARG A 40 13.82 -7.78 7.53
C ARG A 40 12.93 -7.87 8.78
N ALA A 41 13.51 -7.98 9.97
CA ALA A 41 12.76 -8.03 11.23
C ALA A 41 12.08 -6.69 11.56
N GLU A 42 12.73 -5.57 11.27
CA GLU A 42 12.19 -4.22 11.46
C GLU A 42 11.03 -3.96 10.49
N HIS A 43 11.26 -4.16 9.19
CA HIS A 43 10.27 -3.82 8.18
C HIS A 43 9.18 -4.87 8.03
N LYS A 44 9.43 -6.14 8.33
CA LYS A 44 8.47 -7.27 8.19
C LYS A 44 7.80 -7.25 6.80
N PRO A 45 8.57 -7.42 5.71
CA PRO A 45 7.99 -7.43 4.38
C PRO A 45 6.99 -8.59 4.24
N THR A 46 5.82 -8.29 3.70
CA THR A 46 4.72 -9.25 3.50
C THR A 46 4.61 -9.70 2.05
N THR A 47 5.02 -8.86 1.11
CA THR A 47 5.00 -9.17 -0.31
C THR A 47 6.40 -9.42 -0.87
N MET A 48 6.48 -10.09 -2.01
CA MET A 48 7.74 -10.29 -2.73
C MET A 48 8.43 -8.96 -3.06
N THR A 49 7.65 -7.97 -3.52
CA THR A 49 8.19 -6.64 -3.86
C THR A 49 8.78 -5.93 -2.65
N GLU A 50 8.11 -5.99 -1.49
CA GLU A 50 8.64 -5.43 -0.25
C GLU A 50 9.93 -6.14 0.17
N THR A 51 9.99 -7.47 0.04
CA THR A 51 11.18 -8.26 0.35
C THR A 51 12.36 -7.83 -0.52
N LEU A 52 12.14 -7.69 -1.83
CA LEU A 52 13.16 -7.22 -2.76
C LEU A 52 13.64 -5.80 -2.44
N LEU A 53 12.74 -4.91 -2.00
CA LEU A 53 13.11 -3.55 -1.61
C LEU A 53 13.98 -3.55 -0.35
N VAL A 54 13.60 -4.32 0.68
CA VAL A 54 14.38 -4.45 1.92
C VAL A 54 15.75 -5.08 1.64
N ASP A 55 15.82 -6.10 0.80
CA ASP A 55 17.09 -6.72 0.41
C ASP A 55 17.98 -5.72 -0.35
N LYS A 56 17.42 -4.93 -1.27
CA LYS A 56 18.17 -3.87 -1.96
C LYS A 56 18.63 -2.76 -1.01
N MET A 57 17.83 -2.40 0.00
CA MET A 57 18.26 -1.46 1.03
C MET A 57 19.53 -1.97 1.73
N ALA A 58 19.55 -3.23 2.17
CA ALA A 58 20.73 -3.83 2.78
C ALA A 58 21.96 -3.79 1.84
N GLN A 59 21.78 -4.14 0.56
CA GLN A 59 22.85 -4.10 -0.44
C GLN A 59 23.42 -2.70 -0.64
N HIS A 60 22.55 -1.70 -0.83
CA HIS A 60 22.97 -0.32 -1.04
C HIS A 60 23.64 0.26 0.21
N TYR A 61 23.14 -0.05 1.40
CA TYR A 61 23.82 0.33 2.63
C TYR A 61 25.21 -0.28 2.72
N TRP A 62 25.37 -1.58 2.42
CA TRP A 62 26.66 -2.25 2.44
C TRP A 62 27.66 -1.67 1.44
N LEU A 63 27.20 -1.38 0.22
CA LEU A 63 28.02 -0.72 -0.80
C LEU A 63 28.40 0.71 -0.39
N ASN A 64 27.50 1.46 0.26
CA ASN A 64 27.83 2.76 0.81
C ASN A 64 28.96 2.66 1.86
N GLN A 65 28.84 1.73 2.81
CA GLN A 65 29.87 1.48 3.82
C GLN A 65 31.20 1.06 3.20
N ARG A 66 31.17 0.20 2.17
CA ARG A 66 32.36 -0.17 1.40
C ARG A 66 33.02 1.05 0.76
N ALA A 67 32.23 1.95 0.18
CA ALA A 67 32.75 3.18 -0.42
C ALA A 67 33.40 4.10 0.62
N MET A 68 32.84 4.19 1.83
CA MET A 68 33.44 4.95 2.93
C MET A 68 34.78 4.34 3.38
N ARG A 69 34.85 3.03 3.60
CA ARG A 69 36.11 2.34 3.94
C ARG A 69 37.19 2.56 2.87
N LEU A 70 36.82 2.50 1.60
CA LEU A 70 37.77 2.74 0.50
C LEU A 70 38.22 4.21 0.43
N GLN A 71 37.39 5.17 0.81
CA GLN A 71 37.80 6.57 0.95
C GLN A 71 38.87 6.73 2.04
N GLU A 72 38.67 6.10 3.20
CA GLU A 72 39.63 6.10 4.30
C GLU A 72 40.97 5.46 3.89
N LEU A 73 40.92 4.29 3.23
CA LEU A 73 42.11 3.63 2.70
C LEU A 73 42.84 4.49 1.67
N THR A 74 42.13 5.14 0.75
CA THR A 74 42.73 6.05 -0.23
C THR A 74 43.43 7.23 0.43
N MET A 75 42.92 7.71 1.56
CA MET A 75 43.53 8.79 2.33
C MET A 75 44.75 8.33 3.15
N ALA A 76 44.78 7.06 3.54
CA ALA A 76 45.89 6.46 4.29
C ALA A 76 47.05 5.94 3.41
N GLU A 77 46.79 5.65 2.13
CA GLU A 77 47.83 5.20 1.20
C GLU A 77 48.72 6.37 0.71
N ASP A 78 50.04 6.14 0.65
CA ASP A 78 51.01 7.04 0.03
C ASP A 78 50.93 6.98 -1.50
N LEU A 79 49.86 7.56 -2.05
CA LEU A 79 49.64 7.69 -3.49
C LEU A 79 50.05 9.10 -3.98
N PRO A 80 50.46 9.25 -5.25
CA PRO A 80 50.58 10.57 -5.86
C PRO A 80 49.25 11.33 -5.76
N ALA A 81 49.29 12.61 -5.38
CA ALA A 81 48.10 13.43 -5.10
C ALA A 81 47.02 13.35 -6.20
N GLN A 82 47.42 13.35 -7.48
CA GLN A 82 46.48 13.25 -8.60
C GLN A 82 45.78 11.88 -8.68
N ALA A 83 46.44 10.79 -8.29
CA ALA A 83 45.84 9.46 -8.25
C ALA A 83 44.88 9.33 -7.05
N GLN A 84 45.28 9.89 -5.90
CA GLN A 84 44.49 9.94 -4.68
C GLN A 84 43.16 10.69 -4.89
N GLU A 85 43.22 11.90 -5.46
CA GLU A 85 42.04 12.71 -5.76
C GLU A 85 41.06 11.98 -6.69
N ARG A 86 41.57 11.32 -7.74
CA ARG A 86 40.76 10.55 -8.69
C ARG A 86 40.04 9.38 -8.03
N GLN A 87 40.74 8.60 -7.20
CA GLN A 87 40.16 7.44 -6.51
C GLN A 87 39.16 7.87 -5.44
N PHE A 88 39.50 8.89 -4.65
CA PHE A 88 38.61 9.44 -3.64
C PHE A 88 37.33 9.98 -4.26
N SER A 89 37.44 10.77 -5.34
CA SER A 89 36.28 11.28 -6.09
C SER A 89 35.40 10.14 -6.64
N LEU A 90 36.01 9.04 -7.08
CA LEU A 90 35.27 7.86 -7.55
C LEU A 90 34.46 7.20 -6.41
N TYR A 91 35.09 6.96 -5.26
CA TYR A 91 34.40 6.35 -4.11
C TYR A 91 33.33 7.27 -3.51
N LEU A 92 33.54 8.58 -3.52
CA LEU A 92 32.52 9.56 -3.11
C LEU A 92 31.27 9.48 -4.00
N ARG A 93 31.42 9.27 -5.31
CA ARG A 93 30.29 9.04 -6.23
C ARG A 93 29.55 7.74 -5.91
N TYR A 94 30.28 6.67 -5.58
CA TYR A 94 29.64 5.41 -5.18
C TYR A 94 28.90 5.52 -3.85
N GLN A 95 29.45 6.23 -2.88
CA GLN A 95 28.78 6.51 -1.61
C GLN A 95 27.46 7.24 -1.87
N THR A 96 27.50 8.39 -2.55
CA THR A 96 26.30 9.19 -2.84
C THR A 96 25.28 8.46 -3.71
N THR A 97 25.72 7.64 -4.67
CA THR A 97 24.81 6.84 -5.52
C THR A 97 24.08 5.79 -4.69
N ASN A 98 24.79 5.05 -3.84
CA ASN A 98 24.19 4.02 -3.01
C ASN A 98 23.33 4.60 -1.88
N ASP A 99 23.70 5.76 -1.33
CA ASP A 99 22.90 6.48 -0.34
C ASP A 99 21.53 6.88 -0.92
N ARG A 100 21.53 7.50 -2.11
CA ARG A 100 20.28 7.85 -2.81
C ARG A 100 19.46 6.62 -3.16
N ALA A 101 20.11 5.52 -3.56
CA ALA A 101 19.43 4.27 -3.90
C ALA A 101 18.78 3.63 -2.66
N PHE A 102 19.45 3.65 -1.50
CA PHE A 102 18.89 3.24 -0.22
C PHE A 102 17.61 4.02 0.10
N HIS A 103 17.70 5.36 0.08
CA HIS A 103 16.55 6.22 0.37
C HIS A 103 15.42 6.02 -0.64
N LYS A 104 15.73 5.78 -1.91
CA LYS A 104 14.72 5.46 -2.92
C LYS A 104 13.98 4.17 -2.58
N CYS A 105 14.68 3.08 -2.25
CA CYS A 105 14.05 1.82 -1.88
C CYS A 105 13.17 1.95 -0.63
N LEU A 106 13.63 2.69 0.39
CA LEU A 106 12.83 2.97 1.58
C LEU A 106 11.56 3.76 1.25
N ASN A 107 11.68 4.82 0.44
CA ASN A 107 10.53 5.62 0.03
C ASN A 107 9.52 4.83 -0.79
N ASP A 108 9.99 3.97 -1.69
CA ASP A 108 9.14 3.11 -2.51
C ASP A 108 8.40 2.08 -1.62
N LEU A 109 9.08 1.52 -0.60
CA LEU A 109 8.46 0.64 0.40
C LEU A 109 7.34 1.35 1.17
N LEU A 110 7.60 2.57 1.65
CA LEU A 110 6.61 3.36 2.38
C LEU A 110 5.41 3.76 1.50
N LYS A 111 5.65 4.07 0.23
CA LYS A 111 4.59 4.37 -0.75
C LYS A 111 3.69 3.16 -1.00
N LEU A 112 4.27 1.98 -1.24
CA LEU A 112 3.50 0.75 -1.44
C LEU A 112 2.59 0.46 -0.24
N ARG A 113 3.09 0.64 0.98
CA ARG A 113 2.30 0.46 2.21
C ARG A 113 1.19 1.50 2.34
N ALA A 114 1.48 2.75 2.00
CA ALA A 114 0.48 3.81 2.03
C ALA A 114 -0.65 3.53 1.01
N GLU A 115 -0.31 3.04 -0.18
CA GLU A 115 -1.27 2.65 -1.21
C GLU A 115 -2.14 1.47 -0.76
N GLN A 116 -1.54 0.43 -0.18
CA GLN A 116 -2.27 -0.70 0.41
C GLN A 116 -3.25 -0.25 1.49
N ARG A 117 -2.80 0.61 2.42
CA ARG A 117 -3.65 1.15 3.48
C ARG A 117 -4.81 1.98 2.92
N LYS A 118 -4.56 2.82 1.91
CA LYS A 118 -5.61 3.61 1.25
C LYS A 118 -6.64 2.73 0.55
N ALA A 119 -6.20 1.67 -0.12
CA ALA A 119 -7.09 0.71 -0.77
C ALA A 119 -7.99 0.00 0.26
N GLN A 120 -7.44 -0.42 1.40
CA GLN A 120 -8.20 -1.04 2.49
C GLN A 120 -9.25 -0.09 3.08
N ILE A 121 -8.86 1.15 3.41
CA ILE A 121 -9.78 2.16 3.95
C ILE A 121 -10.87 2.52 2.93
N GLY A 122 -10.52 2.63 1.64
CA GLY A 122 -11.47 2.91 0.57
C GLY A 122 -12.58 1.86 0.48
N PHE A 123 -12.22 0.58 0.60
CA PHE A 123 -13.17 -0.52 0.59
C PHE A 123 -14.09 -0.50 1.82
N GLU A 124 -13.55 -0.23 3.01
CA GLU A 124 -14.35 -0.11 4.25
C GLU A 124 -15.33 1.07 4.22
N SER A 125 -14.94 2.19 3.60
CA SER A 125 -15.82 3.35 3.41
C SER A 125 -16.98 3.03 2.46
N GLN A 126 -16.68 2.40 1.31
CA GLN A 126 -17.69 1.99 0.35
C GLN A 126 -18.69 1.00 0.95
N LYS A 127 -18.20 0.01 1.72
CA LYS A 127 -19.06 -0.96 2.41
C LYS A 127 -20.02 -0.28 3.39
N ARG A 128 -19.54 0.67 4.20
CA ARG A 128 -20.39 1.45 5.11
C ARG A 128 -21.46 2.24 4.38
N GLN A 129 -21.12 2.88 3.26
CA GLN A 129 -22.09 3.63 2.45
C GLN A 129 -23.17 2.72 1.85
N GLN A 130 -22.80 1.52 1.40
CA GLN A 130 -23.76 0.54 0.88
C GLN A 130 -24.72 0.03 1.97
N GLU A 131 -24.18 -0.28 3.16
CA GLU A 131 -24.98 -0.70 4.32
C GLU A 131 -25.96 0.40 4.76
N ASP A 132 -25.52 1.66 4.81
CA ASP A 132 -26.38 2.80 5.13
C ASP A 132 -27.47 3.01 4.08
N HIS A 133 -27.14 2.88 2.80
CA HIS A 133 -28.11 3.00 1.72
C HIS A 133 -29.15 1.87 1.79
N ALA A 134 -28.70 0.63 1.99
CA ALA A 134 -29.60 -0.52 2.18
C ALA A 134 -30.52 -0.33 3.39
N ARG A 135 -29.98 0.21 4.50
CA ARG A 135 -30.77 0.55 5.69
C ARG A 135 -31.83 1.60 5.37
N LYS A 136 -31.48 2.68 4.69
CA LYS A 136 -32.44 3.74 4.27
C LYS A 136 -33.53 3.16 3.37
N LEU A 137 -33.16 2.36 2.37
CA LEU A 137 -34.12 1.67 1.50
C LEU A 137 -35.06 0.75 2.30
N SER A 138 -34.55 0.01 3.28
CA SER A 138 -35.38 -0.87 4.11
C SER A 138 -36.39 -0.10 4.97
N ILE A 139 -35.99 1.07 5.50
CA ILE A 139 -36.86 1.97 6.26
C ILE A 139 -37.95 2.52 5.33
N GLU A 140 -37.57 2.96 4.13
CA GLU A 140 -38.51 3.51 3.16
C GLU A 140 -39.53 2.46 2.72
N LYS A 141 -39.08 1.23 2.45
CA LYS A 141 -39.97 0.11 2.13
C LYS A 141 -40.97 -0.17 3.25
N ARG A 142 -40.52 -0.18 4.52
CA ARG A 142 -41.42 -0.35 5.67
C ARG A 142 -42.48 0.73 5.75
N LYS A 143 -42.12 2.00 5.46
CA LYS A 143 -43.10 3.10 5.42
C LYS A 143 -44.13 2.90 4.30
N GLN A 144 -43.68 2.49 3.12
CA GLN A 144 -44.56 2.17 1.99
C GLN A 144 -45.51 1.02 2.33
N ASP A 145 -45.00 -0.04 2.96
CA ASP A 145 -45.81 -1.19 3.39
C ASP A 145 -46.87 -0.77 4.41
N VAL A 146 -46.50 0.04 5.42
CA VAL A 146 -47.46 0.59 6.39
C VAL A 146 -48.53 1.42 5.69
N HIS A 147 -48.13 2.35 4.82
CA HIS A 147 -49.07 3.18 4.08
C HIS A 147 -50.06 2.35 3.24
N LYS A 148 -49.56 1.28 2.61
CA LYS A 148 -50.41 0.35 1.84
C LYS A 148 -51.42 -0.35 2.75
N MET A 149 -51.02 -0.79 3.94
CA MET A 149 -51.94 -1.40 4.91
C MET A 149 -52.99 -0.41 5.41
N ASP A 150 -52.62 0.85 5.64
CA ASP A 150 -53.55 1.91 6.04
C ASP A 150 -54.63 2.15 4.98
N ILE A 151 -54.24 2.17 3.70
CA ILE A 151 -55.18 2.29 2.57
C ILE A 151 -56.14 1.10 2.53
N LEU A 152 -55.63 -0.13 2.60
CA LEU A 152 -56.47 -1.34 2.59
C LEU A 152 -57.45 -1.38 3.76
N LEU A 153 -57.01 -0.91 4.94
CA LEU A 153 -57.89 -0.78 6.10
C LEU A 153 -58.98 0.27 5.90
N ALA A 154 -58.66 1.40 5.26
CA ALA A 154 -59.64 2.42 4.91
C ALA A 154 -60.68 1.91 3.90
N GLU A 155 -60.23 1.19 2.86
CA GLU A 155 -61.10 0.53 1.87
C GLU A 155 -62.04 -0.47 2.55
N ALA A 156 -61.50 -1.38 3.39
CA ALA A 156 -62.29 -2.37 4.11
C ALA A 156 -63.35 -1.73 5.03
N LYS A 157 -63.04 -0.58 5.66
CA LYS A 157 -64.00 0.18 6.47
C LYS A 157 -65.11 0.80 5.60
N ALA A 158 -64.76 1.34 4.43
CA ALA A 158 -65.73 1.91 3.50
C ALA A 158 -66.68 0.82 2.96
N ASP A 159 -66.14 -0.33 2.55
CA ASP A 159 -66.92 -1.48 2.08
C ASP A 159 -67.87 -2.00 3.16
N HIS A 160 -67.39 -2.09 4.41
CA HIS A 160 -68.23 -2.48 5.54
C HIS A 160 -69.39 -1.48 5.75
N GLN A 161 -69.12 -0.18 5.66
CA GLN A 161 -70.16 0.85 5.79
C GLN A 161 -71.18 0.78 4.65
N LEU A 162 -70.74 0.53 3.41
CA LEU A 162 -71.62 0.35 2.26
C LEU A 162 -72.54 -0.86 2.44
N LEU A 163 -72.01 -1.99 2.91
CA LEU A 163 -72.80 -3.17 3.25
C LEU A 163 -73.84 -2.85 4.32
N LEU A 164 -73.45 -2.17 5.40
CA LEU A 164 -74.37 -1.78 6.47
C LEU A 164 -75.50 -0.90 5.95
N ASN A 165 -75.17 0.11 5.14
CA ASN A 165 -76.14 1.00 4.51
C ASN A 165 -77.10 0.23 3.60
N SER A 166 -76.60 -0.68 2.76
CA SER A 166 -77.44 -1.50 1.88
C SER A 166 -78.40 -2.42 2.65
N GLN A 167 -77.95 -3.01 3.77
CA GLN A 167 -78.79 -3.84 4.63
C GLN A 167 -79.91 -3.02 5.28
N LEU A 168 -79.60 -1.79 5.72
CA LEU A 168 -80.60 -0.85 6.25
C LEU A 168 -81.64 -0.48 5.19
N GLU A 169 -81.22 -0.15 3.97
CA GLU A 169 -82.15 0.14 2.86
C GLU A 169 -83.05 -1.05 2.54
N PHE A 170 -82.50 -2.26 2.51
CA PHE A 170 -83.27 -3.49 2.33
C PHE A 170 -84.30 -3.69 3.44
N ALA A 171 -83.92 -3.47 4.70
CA ALA A 171 -84.82 -3.58 5.84
C ALA A 171 -85.97 -2.55 5.78
N GLN A 172 -85.66 -1.30 5.42
CA GLN A 172 -86.66 -0.24 5.24
C GLN A 172 -87.64 -0.55 4.11
N LYS A 173 -87.13 -1.00 2.95
CA LYS A 173 -87.99 -1.42 1.82
C LYS A 173 -88.90 -2.59 2.20
N LYS A 174 -88.39 -3.55 2.98
CA LYS A 174 -89.19 -4.69 3.48
C LYS A 174 -90.29 -4.26 4.45
N GLN A 175 -90.06 -3.25 5.28
CA GLN A 175 -91.08 -2.68 6.17
C GLN A 175 -92.17 -1.90 5.43
N MET A 176 -91.85 -1.23 4.31
CA MET A 176 -92.84 -0.51 3.51
C MET A 176 -93.69 -1.40 2.60
N ALA A 177 -93.26 -2.64 2.37
CA ALA A 177 -93.97 -3.62 1.54
C ALA A 177 -94.87 -4.59 2.34
N ALA A 178 -94.89 -4.47 3.67
CA ALA A 178 -95.74 -5.21 4.60
C ALA A 178 -96.88 -4.32 5.10
#